data_AF-A0A3P5ZAA6-F1
#
_entry.id   AF-A0A3P5ZAA6-F1
#
_cell.length_a   1.000
_cell.length_b   1.000
_cell.length_c   1.000
_cell.angle_alpha   90.00
_cell.angle_beta   90.00
_cell.angle_gamma   90.00
#
_symmetry.space_group_name_H-M   'P 1'
#
loop_
_entity.id
_entity.type
_entity.pdbx_description
1 polymer ?
#
loop_
_entity_poly.entity_id
_entity_poly.type
_entity_poly.pdbx_seq_one_letter_code
_entity_poly.pdbx_strand_id
1 'polypeptide(L)' 'LTWEHLRPKHPKLLWTQSVWFKGCIPKHAFTFWVAHLDRLPVRQKLVTWGMDVPDTCVLCNRLSETRDHLFL' A
#
# COMPACT_ATOMS: atom_id res chain seq x y z
N LEU A 1 2.52 -7.15 -30.56
CA LEU A 1 3.34 -8.38 -30.44
C LEU A 1 4.76 -8.11 -29.90
N THR A 2 5.37 -6.94 -30.17
CA THR A 2 6.69 -6.55 -29.63
C THR A 2 6.69 -6.24 -28.13
N TRP A 3 5.64 -5.58 -27.60
CA TRP A 3 5.55 -5.21 -26.17
C TRP A 3 5.57 -6.41 -25.21
N GLU A 4 4.89 -7.50 -25.58
CA GLU A 4 4.84 -8.73 -24.76
C GLU A 4 6.20 -9.44 -24.64
N HIS A 5 7.11 -9.18 -25.58
CA HIS A 5 8.48 -9.72 -25.57
C HIS A 5 9.45 -8.84 -24.79
N LEU A 6 9.23 -7.52 -24.77
CA LEU A 6 10.11 -6.57 -24.11
C LEU A 6 9.77 -6.34 -22.63
N ARG A 7 8.52 -6.55 -22.22
CA ARG A 7 8.12 -6.22 -20.85
C ARG A 7 8.77 -7.18 -19.83
N PRO A 8 9.30 -6.66 -18.71
CA PRO A 8 9.67 -7.49 -17.57
C PRO A 8 8.42 -8.21 -17.04
N LYS A 9 8.46 -9.54 -16.97
CA LYS A 9 7.38 -10.35 -16.39
C LYS A 9 7.75 -10.68 -14.95
N HIS A 10 6.94 -10.20 -14.01
CA HIS A 10 7.02 -10.61 -12.62
C HIS A 10 6.04 -11.75 -12.33
N PRO A 11 6.32 -12.61 -11.34
CA PRO A 11 5.34 -13.61 -10.89
C PRO A 11 4.05 -12.92 -10.47
N LYS A 12 2.90 -13.55 -10.77
CA LYS A 12 1.61 -13.07 -10.31
C LYS A 12 1.55 -13.19 -8.79
N LEU A 13 1.36 -12.07 -8.10
CA LEU A 13 1.24 -12.04 -6.64
C LEU A 13 -0.21 -12.34 -6.24
N LEU A 14 -0.42 -13.25 -5.29
CA LEU A 14 -1.74 -13.74 -4.89
C LEU A 14 -2.70 -12.60 -4.46
N TRP A 15 -2.19 -11.61 -3.72
CA TRP A 15 -2.97 -10.48 -3.21
C TRP A 15 -3.56 -9.57 -4.30
N THR A 16 -3.02 -9.60 -5.53
CA THR A 16 -3.52 -8.76 -6.63
C THR A 16 -4.95 -9.10 -7.04
N GLN A 17 -5.39 -10.35 -6.81
CA GLN A 17 -6.78 -10.74 -7.08
C GLN A 17 -7.76 -10.08 -6.11
N SER A 18 -7.36 -9.88 -4.85
CA SER A 18 -8.15 -9.17 -3.84
C SER A 18 -8.26 -7.67 -4.11
N VAL A 19 -7.33 -7.11 -4.89
CA VAL A 19 -7.35 -5.71 -5.31
C VAL A 19 -8.24 -5.50 -6.53
N TRP A 20 -8.09 -6.36 -7.55
CA TRP A 20 -8.67 -6.16 -8.89
C TRP A 20 -9.84 -7.12 -9.19
N PHE A 21 -10.73 -7.32 -8.21
CA PHE A 21 -11.90 -8.18 -8.39
C PHE A 21 -13.04 -7.48 -9.16
N LYS A 22 -13.94 -8.27 -9.75
CA LYS A 22 -15.09 -7.73 -10.48
C LYS A 22 -16.02 -6.97 -9.53
N GLY A 23 -16.29 -5.70 -9.84
CA GLY A 23 -17.12 -4.83 -8.99
C GLY A 23 -16.33 -4.05 -7.94
N CYS A 24 -14.99 -4.11 -7.94
CA CYS A 24 -14.18 -3.26 -7.09
C CYS A 24 -14.41 -1.78 -7.45
N ILE A 25 -14.48 -0.92 -6.43
CA ILE A 25 -14.50 0.53 -6.64
C ILE A 25 -13.07 0.96 -6.98
N PRO A 26 -12.81 1.56 -8.16
CA PRO A 26 -11.45 1.84 -8.62
C PRO A 26 -10.61 2.66 -7.64
N LYS A 27 -11.23 3.63 -6.96
CA LYS A 27 -10.58 4.44 -5.91
C LYS A 27 -10.07 3.58 -4.76
N HIS A 28 -10.88 2.67 -4.24
CA HIS A 28 -10.49 1.79 -3.13
C HIS A 28 -9.47 0.74 -3.56
N ALA A 29 -9.65 0.15 -4.74
CA ALA A 29 -8.68 -0.78 -5.33
C ALA A 29 -7.30 -0.11 -5.46
N PHE A 30 -7.25 1.13 -5.96
CA PHE A 30 -5.99 1.87 -6.05
C PHE A 30 -5.36 2.12 -4.68
N THR A 31 -6.11 2.61 -3.70
CA THR A 31 -5.59 2.81 -2.33
C THR A 31 -5.05 1.50 -1.75
N PHE A 32 -5.78 0.39 -1.89
CA PHE A 32 -5.38 -0.92 -1.37
C PHE A 32 -4.16 -1.51 -2.08
N TRP A 33 -4.03 -1.27 -3.39
CA TRP A 33 -2.84 -1.61 -4.17
C TRP A 33 -1.60 -0.86 -3.68
N VAL A 34 -1.71 0.46 -3.48
CA VAL A 34 -0.63 1.30 -2.96
C VAL A 34 -0.26 0.90 -1.53
N ALA A 35 -1.25 0.52 -0.72
CA ALA A 35 -1.03 -0.04 0.62
C ALA A 35 -0.17 -1.31 0.53
N HIS A 36 -0.57 -2.32 -0.24
CA HIS A 36 0.19 -3.57 -0.40
C HIS A 36 1.63 -3.37 -0.85
N LEU A 37 1.90 -2.35 -1.68
CA LEU A 37 3.25 -2.00 -2.14
C LEU A 37 4.09 -1.24 -1.09
N ASP A 38 3.55 -1.00 0.11
CA ASP A 38 4.15 -0.16 1.15
C ASP A 38 4.49 1.24 0.62
N ARG A 39 3.60 1.83 -0.19
CA ARG A 39 3.81 3.15 -0.80
C ARG A 39 2.94 4.26 -0.23
N LEU A 40 2.22 3.97 0.86
CA LEU A 40 1.44 4.98 1.57
C LEU A 40 2.34 5.86 2.45
N PRO A 41 2.10 7.17 2.52
CA PRO A 41 2.82 8.08 3.41
C PRO A 41 2.27 7.97 4.85
N VAL A 42 2.45 6.82 5.49
CA VAL A 42 2.10 6.62 6.91
C VAL A 42 3.14 7.28 7.82
N ARG A 43 2.75 7.71 9.03
CA ARG A 43 3.67 8.43 9.94
C ARG A 43 4.95 7.65 10.24
N GLN A 44 4.89 6.33 10.40
CA GLN A 44 6.10 5.52 10.58
C GLN A 44 7.11 5.78 9.45
N LYS A 45 6.65 5.86 8.20
CA LYS A 45 7.51 6.11 7.03
C LYS A 45 8.06 7.52 7.01
N LEU A 46 7.24 8.49 7.41
CA LEU A 46 7.66 9.89 7.56
C LEU A 46 8.77 10.04 8.61
N VAL A 47 8.66 9.33 9.74
CA VAL A 47 9.71 9.27 10.77
C VAL A 47 11.00 8.64 10.22
N THR A 48 10.91 7.57 9.42
CA THR A 48 12.12 6.97 8.80
C THR A 48 12.85 7.91 7.85
N TRP A 49 12.18 8.94 7.33
CA TRP A 49 12.79 9.98 6.51
C TRP A 49 13.44 11.11 7.35
N GLY A 50 13.42 11.00 8.68
CA GLY A 50 14.00 11.99 9.59
C GLY A 50 13.09 13.18 9.88
N MET A 51 11.79 13.09 9.58
CA MET A 51 10.85 14.15 9.92
C MET A 51 10.46 14.06 11.39
N ASP A 52 10.44 15.20 12.08
CA ASP A 52 10.01 15.32 13.47
C ASP A 52 8.47 15.32 13.54
N VAL A 53 7.89 14.13 13.39
CA VAL A 53 6.46 13.86 13.52
C VAL A 53 6.25 12.71 14.49
N PRO A 54 5.21 12.74 15.34
CA PRO A 54 4.93 11.62 16.22
C PRO A 54 4.56 10.38 15.41
N ASP A 55 5.13 9.24 15.78
CA ASP A 55 4.91 7.95 15.13
C ASP A 55 3.55 7.33 15.48
N THR A 56 2.89 7.83 16.52
CA THR A 56 1.61 7.34 17.04
C THR A 56 0.46 7.54 16.05
N CYS A 57 -0.40 6.53 15.94
CA CYS A 57 -1.59 6.57 15.10
C CYS A 57 -2.64 7.52 15.68
N VAL A 58 -3.08 8.48 14.86
CA VAL A 58 -4.07 9.51 15.26
C VAL A 58 -5.46 8.90 15.49
N LEU A 59 -5.75 7.76 14.85
CA LEU A 59 -7.06 7.11 14.94
C LEU A 59 -7.23 6.33 16.25
N CYS A 60 -6.18 5.65 16.73
CA CYS A 60 -6.25 4.80 17.92
C CYS A 60 -5.55 5.39 19.15
N ASN A 61 -4.64 6.37 18.95
CA ASN A 61 -3.80 7.00 19.98
C ASN A 61 -3.03 6.02 20.87
N ARG A 62 -2.67 4.84 20.35
CA ARG A 62 -2.03 3.77 21.13
C ARG A 62 -0.84 3.12 20.44
N LEU A 63 -1.00 2.77 19.18
CA LEU A 63 0.01 2.05 18.39
C LEU A 63 0.66 2.99 17.39
N SER A 64 1.86 2.66 16.92
CA SER A 64 2.50 3.38 15.82
C SER A 64 1.65 3.25 14.55
N GLU A 65 1.60 4.31 13.75
CA GLU A 65 0.86 4.36 12.50
C GLU A 65 1.65 3.64 11.40
N THR A 66 1.42 2.33 11.32
CA THR A 66 1.97 1.46 10.29
C THR A 66 0.94 1.21 9.20
N ARG A 67 1.38 0.80 8.01
CA ARG A 67 0.48 0.33 6.94
C ARG A 67 -0.44 -0.78 7.45
N ASP A 68 0.13 -1.75 8.16
CA ASP A 68 -0.61 -2.93 8.64
C ASP A 68 -1.67 -2.48 9.64
N HIS A 69 -1.27 -1.66 10.61
CA HIS A 69 -2.21 -1.13 11.60
C HIS A 69 -3.41 -0.37 10.98
N LEU A 70 -3.22 0.28 9.82
CA LEU A 70 -4.28 1.00 9.13
C LEU A 70 -5.10 0.14 8.15
N PHE A 71 -4.49 -0.88 7.51
CA PHE A 71 -5.07 -1.53 6.33
C PHE A 71 -4.88 -3.06 6.21
N LEU A 72 -3.96 -3.70 6.94
CA LEU A 72 -3.69 -5.16 6.86
C LEU A 72 -3.79 -5.84 8.24
#